data_AF-A0A1F5FK27-F1
#
_entry.id   AF-A0A1F5FK27-F1
#
_cell.length_a   1.000
_cell.length_b   1.000
_cell.length_c   1.000
_cell.angle_alpha   90.00
_cell.angle_beta   90.00
_cell.angle_gamma   90.00
#
_symmetry.space_group_name_H-M   'P 1'
#
loop_
_entity.id
_entity.type
_entity.pdbx_description
1 polymer ?
#
loop_
_entity_poly.entity_id
_entity_poly.type
_entity_poly.pdbx_seq_one_letter_code
_entity_poly.pdbx_strand_id
1 'polypeptide(L)'
;MSPINTHTLYIGLSILITWLWSSNPSLNIYNLQLTGVLTLLYFGFKFFFRPSNQKALNLPSTIILNTICLLLIFSTGGLTSPLFFLLDLLFFALALLFEPIQAIVASSLIVIIFIVQNYTALDTNKIINLVSLILMTPIAVIFSRNFIEVLESKGKIKVLQTALLETETESLLWISRQAKPSLASVLNSTTDLVMYFNSKGRDLLLPPAIVEKLKSIQTDMITLYSSASSLEKTIEKESDKNKL
;
A
#
# COMPACT_ATOMS: atom_id res chain seq x y z
N MET A 1 14.35 -2.05 -25.31
CA MET A 1 14.25 -0.89 -24.39
C MET A 1 13.59 -1.36 -23.10
N SER A 2 14.14 -1.04 -21.92
CA SER A 2 13.46 -1.28 -20.64
C SER A 2 12.13 -0.49 -20.60
N PRO A 3 11.09 -1.00 -19.91
CA PRO A 3 9.79 -0.33 -19.82
C PRO A 3 9.89 1.07 -19.20
N ILE A 4 10.91 1.31 -18.38
CA ILE A 4 11.16 2.63 -17.79
C ILE A 4 11.53 3.68 -18.83
N ASN A 5 12.25 3.29 -19.88
CA ASN A 5 12.70 4.21 -20.93
C ASN A 5 11.54 4.58 -21.87
N THR A 6 10.59 3.67 -22.08
CA THR A 6 9.44 3.94 -22.95
C THR A 6 8.47 4.92 -22.29
N HIS A 7 8.23 4.79 -20.98
CA HIS A 7 7.37 5.71 -20.23
C HIS A 7 7.93 7.14 -20.20
N THR A 8 9.23 7.31 -19.92
CA THR A 8 9.90 8.62 -20.00
C THR A 8 9.78 9.23 -21.39
N LEU A 9 9.96 8.41 -22.44
CA LEU A 9 9.82 8.84 -23.83
C LEU A 9 8.41 9.36 -24.11
N TYR A 10 7.37 8.63 -23.71
CA TYR A 10 5.97 9.03 -23.95
C TYR A 10 5.58 10.32 -23.22
N ILE A 11 6.01 10.49 -21.96
CA ILE A 11 5.73 11.71 -21.18
C ILE A 11 6.47 12.90 -21.79
N GLY A 12 7.76 12.74 -22.11
CA GLY A 12 8.54 13.78 -22.78
C GLY A 12 7.93 14.18 -24.11
N LEU A 13 7.51 13.21 -24.92
CA LEU A 13 6.83 13.44 -26.20
C LEU A 13 5.51 14.20 -26.01
N SER A 14 4.70 13.83 -25.00
CA SER A 14 3.46 14.53 -24.66
C SER A 14 3.72 16.00 -24.32
N ILE A 15 4.73 16.29 -23.51
CA ILE A 15 5.08 17.67 -23.14
C ILE A 15 5.53 18.45 -24.38
N LEU A 16 6.41 17.88 -25.21
CA LEU A 16 6.90 18.52 -26.42
C LEU A 16 5.79 18.78 -27.45
N ILE A 17 4.90 17.81 -27.67
CA ILE A 17 3.74 17.98 -28.57
C ILE A 17 2.83 19.09 -28.05
N THR A 18 2.56 19.11 -26.74
CA THR A 18 1.71 20.15 -26.14
C THR A 18 2.32 21.53 -26.30
N TRP A 19 3.63 21.66 -26.10
CA TRP A 19 4.35 22.90 -26.31
C TRP A 19 4.36 23.33 -27.79
N LEU A 20 4.63 22.42 -28.72
CA LEU A 20 4.56 22.70 -30.16
C LEU A 20 3.16 23.15 -30.59
N TRP A 21 2.12 22.49 -30.06
CA TRP A 21 0.74 22.87 -30.32
C TRP A 21 0.45 24.29 -29.84
N SER A 22 0.78 24.59 -28.57
CA SER A 22 0.46 25.89 -27.99
C SER A 22 1.33 27.04 -28.52
N SER A 23 2.52 26.75 -29.03
CA SER A 23 3.42 27.77 -29.61
C SER A 23 2.97 28.20 -31.02
N ASN A 24 2.18 27.38 -31.71
CA ASN A 24 1.69 27.69 -33.04
C ASN A 24 0.45 28.61 -32.98
N PRO A 25 0.50 29.83 -33.56
CA PRO A 25 -0.59 30.82 -33.46
C PRO A 25 -1.94 30.30 -33.98
N SER A 26 -1.93 29.51 -35.06
CA SER A 26 -3.15 28.97 -35.67
C SER A 26 -3.81 27.87 -34.82
N LEU A 27 -3.03 27.15 -34.00
CA LEU A 27 -3.50 26.02 -33.18
C LEU A 27 -3.87 26.45 -31.76
N ASN A 28 -3.25 27.51 -31.26
CA ASN A 28 -3.50 28.06 -29.92
C ASN A 28 -4.97 28.47 -29.71
N ILE A 29 -5.65 28.96 -30.76
CA ILE A 29 -7.07 29.33 -30.74
C ILE A 29 -7.97 28.14 -30.35
N TYR A 30 -7.51 26.91 -30.61
CA TYR A 30 -8.23 25.67 -30.31
C TYR A 30 -7.81 25.02 -28.98
N ASN A 31 -6.97 25.66 -28.17
CA ASN A 31 -6.47 25.11 -26.91
C ASN A 31 -7.62 24.70 -25.97
N LEU A 32 -8.60 25.58 -25.78
CA LEU A 32 -9.72 25.32 -24.87
C LEU A 32 -10.61 24.16 -25.37
N GLN A 33 -10.86 24.12 -26.68
CA GLN A 33 -11.65 23.06 -27.33
C GLN A 33 -10.92 21.72 -27.20
N LEU A 34 -9.60 21.71 -27.43
CA LEU A 34 -8.77 20.51 -27.27
C LEU A 34 -8.77 20.02 -25.82
N THR A 35 -8.62 20.92 -24.84
CA THR A 35 -8.73 20.58 -23.42
C THR A 35 -10.09 19.95 -23.09
N GLY A 36 -11.19 20.51 -23.62
CA GLY A 36 -12.53 19.96 -23.43
C GLY A 36 -12.68 18.54 -23.99
N VAL A 37 -12.20 18.31 -25.22
CA VAL A 37 -12.21 16.99 -25.87
C VAL A 37 -11.36 15.99 -25.07
N LEU A 38 -10.15 16.36 -24.66
CA LEU A 38 -9.29 15.49 -23.85
C LEU A 38 -9.91 15.15 -22.50
N THR A 39 -10.63 16.09 -21.89
CA THR A 39 -11.31 15.87 -20.61
C THR A 39 -12.47 14.87 -20.78
N LEU A 40 -13.29 15.04 -21.82
CA LEU A 40 -14.35 14.08 -22.14
C LEU A 40 -13.78 12.70 -22.45
N LEU A 41 -12.67 12.65 -23.19
CA LEU A 41 -11.98 11.41 -23.51
C LEU A 41 -11.44 10.75 -22.23
N TYR A 42 -10.82 11.50 -21.32
CA TYR A 42 -10.36 10.99 -20.03
C TYR A 42 -11.49 10.32 -19.23
N PHE A 43 -12.62 11.00 -19.05
CA PHE A 43 -13.76 10.45 -18.33
C PHE A 43 -14.41 9.29 -19.09
N GLY A 44 -14.51 9.38 -20.41
CA GLY A 44 -15.05 8.33 -21.28
C GLY A 44 -14.25 7.04 -21.15
N PHE A 45 -12.92 7.11 -21.27
CA PHE A 45 -12.04 5.94 -21.09
C PHE A 45 -12.16 5.37 -19.67
N LYS A 46 -12.18 6.22 -18.65
CA LYS A 46 -12.28 5.77 -17.25
C LYS A 46 -13.63 5.14 -16.91
N PHE A 47 -14.71 5.60 -17.55
CA PHE A 47 -16.05 5.07 -17.38
C PHE A 47 -16.22 3.74 -18.12
N PHE A 48 -15.74 3.64 -19.35
CA PHE A 48 -15.92 2.46 -20.20
C PHE A 48 -14.95 1.32 -19.85
N PHE A 49 -13.72 1.66 -19.46
CA PHE A 49 -12.68 0.70 -19.08
C PHE A 49 -12.47 0.73 -17.57
N ARG A 50 -13.34 0.04 -16.83
CA ARG A 50 -13.16 -0.21 -15.39
C ARG A 50 -12.06 -1.29 -15.22
N PRO A 51 -10.83 -0.97 -14.80
CA PRO A 51 -9.73 -1.92 -14.94
C PRO A 51 -9.62 -2.87 -13.75
N SER A 52 -9.39 -4.14 -14.04
CA SER A 52 -8.95 -5.17 -13.09
C SER A 52 -7.44 -5.08 -12.76
N ASN A 53 -6.66 -4.26 -13.49
CA ASN A 53 -5.20 -4.19 -13.36
C ASN A 53 -4.72 -2.73 -13.36
N GLN A 54 -4.35 -2.22 -12.19
CA GLN A 54 -4.14 -0.78 -11.93
C GLN A 54 -2.88 -0.21 -12.59
N LYS A 55 -1.88 -1.02 -12.95
CA LYS A 55 -0.58 -0.50 -13.44
C LYS A 55 -0.56 -0.12 -14.92
N ALA A 56 -1.30 -0.82 -15.78
CA ALA A 56 -1.24 -0.61 -17.23
C ALA A 56 -2.12 0.57 -17.73
N LEU A 57 -3.18 0.93 -16.99
CA LEU A 57 -4.10 2.01 -17.37
C LEU A 57 -3.71 3.40 -16.85
N ASN A 58 -2.65 3.48 -16.03
CA ASN A 58 -2.16 4.76 -15.52
C ASN A 58 -1.48 5.59 -16.60
N LEU A 59 -0.82 4.97 -17.59
CA LEU A 59 -0.01 5.73 -18.55
C LEU A 59 -0.82 6.65 -19.48
N PRO A 60 -1.85 6.15 -20.20
CA PRO A 60 -2.62 7.00 -21.12
C PRO A 60 -3.35 8.11 -20.35
N SER A 61 -3.95 7.73 -19.22
CA SER A 61 -4.66 8.65 -18.31
C SER A 61 -3.75 9.77 -17.81
N THR A 62 -2.49 9.47 -17.51
CA THR A 62 -1.53 10.47 -17.01
C THR A 62 -1.00 11.36 -18.13
N ILE A 63 -0.79 10.81 -19.33
CA ILE A 63 -0.45 11.60 -20.53
C ILE A 63 -1.55 12.62 -20.83
N ILE A 64 -2.81 12.18 -20.78
CA ILE A 64 -3.97 13.06 -20.99
C ILE A 64 -4.03 14.13 -19.89
N LEU A 65 -3.88 13.75 -18.62
CA LEU A 65 -3.86 14.69 -17.49
C LEU A 65 -2.74 15.73 -17.63
N ASN A 66 -1.52 15.30 -17.93
CA ASN A 66 -0.37 16.17 -18.16
C ASN A 66 -0.64 17.17 -19.29
N THR A 67 -1.19 16.68 -20.41
CA THR A 67 -1.53 17.50 -21.58
C THR A 67 -2.61 18.53 -21.24
N ILE A 68 -3.66 18.13 -20.51
CA ILE A 68 -4.73 19.03 -20.06
C ILE A 68 -4.15 20.15 -19.17
N CYS A 69 -3.35 19.80 -18.17
CA CYS A 69 -2.75 20.78 -17.26
C CYS A 69 -1.87 21.78 -18.01
N LEU A 70 -0.99 21.30 -18.91
CA LEU A 70 -0.13 22.18 -19.70
C LEU A 70 -0.92 23.09 -20.64
N LEU A 71 -1.92 22.56 -21.35
CA LEU A 71 -2.77 23.35 -22.24
C LEU A 71 -3.50 24.47 -21.50
N LEU A 72 -4.05 24.17 -20.32
CA LEU A 72 -4.72 25.17 -19.47
C LEU A 72 -3.77 26.28 -19.06
N ILE A 73 -2.57 25.91 -18.60
CA ILE A 73 -1.56 26.88 -18.15
C ILE A 73 -1.11 27.75 -19.32
N PHE A 74 -0.80 27.16 -20.48
CA PHE A 74 -0.42 27.94 -21.66
C PHE A 74 -1.55 28.85 -22.16
N SER A 75 -2.80 28.39 -22.13
CA SER A 75 -3.96 29.18 -22.56
C SER A 75 -4.26 30.36 -21.62
N THR A 76 -3.81 30.31 -20.37
CA THR A 76 -4.11 31.32 -19.32
C THR A 76 -2.93 32.25 -19.03
N GLY A 77 -1.88 32.22 -19.85
CA GLY A 77 -0.74 33.15 -19.74
C GLY A 77 0.54 32.54 -19.17
N GLY A 78 0.65 31.22 -19.09
CA GLY A 78 1.89 30.52 -18.76
C GLY A 78 2.40 30.83 -17.36
N LEU A 79 3.56 31.47 -17.25
CA LEU A 79 4.21 31.81 -15.96
C LEU A 79 3.44 32.85 -15.13
N THR A 80 2.59 33.66 -15.75
CA THR A 80 1.75 34.63 -15.03
C THR A 80 0.32 34.13 -14.89
N SER A 81 0.07 32.86 -15.20
CA SER A 81 -1.25 32.26 -15.09
C SER A 81 -1.71 32.18 -13.63
N PRO A 82 -2.97 32.55 -13.32
CA PRO A 82 -3.58 32.24 -12.03
C PRO A 82 -3.61 30.73 -11.70
N LEU A 83 -3.49 29.88 -12.72
CA LEU A 83 -3.47 28.42 -12.60
C LEU A 83 -2.04 27.86 -12.53
N PHE A 84 -1.03 28.68 -12.28
CA PHE A 84 0.36 28.20 -12.22
C PHE A 84 0.58 27.12 -11.14
N PHE A 85 -0.12 27.21 -10.01
CA PHE A 85 -0.07 26.20 -8.94
C PHE A 85 -0.47 24.78 -9.41
N LEU A 86 -1.21 24.68 -10.53
CA LEU A 86 -1.59 23.40 -11.10
C LEU A 86 -0.35 22.64 -11.61
N LEU A 87 0.71 23.35 -11.97
CA LEU A 87 2.01 22.78 -12.36
C LEU A 87 2.74 22.16 -11.17
N ASP A 88 2.68 22.84 -10.02
CA ASP A 88 3.21 22.31 -8.77
C ASP A 88 2.50 21.00 -8.38
N LEU A 89 1.16 20.98 -8.47
CA LEU A 89 0.36 19.78 -8.23
C LEU A 89 0.67 18.68 -9.25
N LEU A 90 0.86 19.06 -10.53
CA LEU A 90 1.26 18.12 -11.58
C LEU A 90 2.60 17.47 -11.27
N PHE A 91 3.59 18.19 -10.72
CA PHE A 91 4.87 17.60 -10.32
C PHE A 91 4.71 16.60 -9.18
N PHE A 92 3.86 16.90 -8.19
CA PHE A 92 3.49 15.92 -7.17
C PHE A 92 2.82 14.69 -7.77
N ALA A 93 1.86 14.87 -8.69
CA ALA A 93 1.19 13.76 -9.34
C ALA A 93 2.17 12.90 -10.14
N LEU A 94 3.05 13.52 -10.94
CA LEU A 94 4.08 12.81 -11.71
C LEU A 94 5.05 12.06 -10.78
N ALA A 95 5.48 12.67 -9.68
CA ALA A 95 6.33 12.02 -8.71
C ALA A 95 5.66 10.82 -8.03
N LEU A 96 4.35 10.88 -7.78
CA LEU A 96 3.58 9.82 -7.12
C LEU A 96 3.21 8.66 -8.06
N LEU A 97 2.94 8.97 -9.32
CA LEU A 97 2.49 7.99 -10.32
C LEU A 97 3.66 7.29 -11.02
N PHE A 98 4.83 7.90 -11.07
CA PHE A 98 6.00 7.41 -11.79
C PHE A 98 7.23 7.27 -10.90
N GLU A 99 8.27 6.62 -11.44
CA GLU A 99 9.55 6.56 -10.75
C GLU A 99 10.20 7.94 -10.64
N PRO A 100 10.99 8.20 -9.58
CA PRO A 100 11.65 9.48 -9.33
C PRO A 100 12.39 10.05 -10.54
N ILE A 101 13.06 9.20 -11.32
CA ILE A 101 13.83 9.61 -12.50
C ILE A 101 12.91 10.20 -13.56
N GLN A 102 11.74 9.60 -13.78
CA GLN A 102 10.79 10.06 -14.80
C GLN A 102 10.17 11.41 -14.42
N ALA A 103 9.83 11.58 -13.15
CA ALA A 103 9.33 12.85 -12.62
C ALA A 103 10.37 13.97 -12.77
N ILE A 104 11.64 13.70 -12.44
CA ILE A 104 12.74 14.66 -12.60
C ILE A 104 12.95 15.03 -14.07
N VAL A 105 12.94 14.06 -14.99
CA VAL A 105 13.11 14.33 -16.43
C VAL A 105 11.94 15.16 -16.96
N ALA A 106 10.70 14.78 -16.62
CA ALA A 106 9.50 15.50 -17.06
C ALA A 106 9.47 16.93 -16.51
N SER A 107 9.74 17.12 -15.21
CA SER A 107 9.73 18.43 -14.60
C SER A 107 10.86 19.32 -15.12
N SER A 108 12.06 18.76 -15.32
CA SER A 108 13.19 19.49 -15.91
C SER A 108 12.87 19.96 -17.33
N LEU A 109 12.24 19.10 -18.13
CA LEU A 109 11.83 19.43 -19.49
C LEU A 109 10.78 20.56 -19.50
N ILE A 110 9.81 20.52 -18.58
CA ILE A 110 8.83 21.60 -18.42
C ILE A 110 9.51 22.91 -18.00
N VAL A 111 10.41 22.88 -17.02
CA VAL A 111 11.19 24.05 -16.58
C VAL A 111 11.97 24.65 -17.75
N ILE A 112 12.69 23.82 -18.52
CA ILE A 112 13.45 24.26 -19.70
C ILE A 112 12.54 24.95 -20.72
N ILE A 113 11.37 24.37 -21.01
CA ILE A 113 10.40 24.97 -21.94
C ILE A 113 9.98 26.38 -21.47
N PHE A 114 9.63 26.53 -20.19
CA PHE A 114 9.20 27.82 -19.65
C PHE A 114 10.31 28.87 -19.66
N ILE A 115 11.56 28.46 -19.41
CA ILE A 115 12.74 29.33 -19.51
C ILE A 115 12.94 29.79 -20.95
N VAL A 116 12.96 28.87 -21.92
CA VAL A 116 13.17 29.18 -23.33
C VAL A 116 12.08 30.11 -23.86
N GLN A 117 10.82 29.87 -23.50
CA GLN A 117 9.68 30.66 -23.98
C GLN A 117 9.65 32.09 -23.41
N ASN A 118 10.22 32.31 -22.21
CA ASN A 118 10.18 33.61 -21.53
C ASN A 118 11.54 34.32 -21.44
N TYR A 119 12.57 33.81 -22.12
CA TYR A 119 13.95 34.29 -22.02
C TYR A 119 14.08 35.81 -22.28
N THR A 120 13.30 36.34 -23.21
CA THR A 120 13.37 37.76 -23.64
C THR A 120 12.54 38.71 -22.79
N ALA A 121 11.66 38.20 -21.91
CA ALA A 121 10.69 39.00 -21.16
C ALA A 121 10.54 38.50 -19.71
N LEU A 122 11.67 38.42 -19.00
CA LEU A 122 11.71 38.05 -17.59
C LEU A 122 11.32 39.23 -16.70
N ASP A 123 10.31 39.01 -15.87
CA ASP A 123 9.85 39.93 -14.82
C ASP A 123 10.05 39.26 -13.45
N THR A 124 10.09 40.03 -12.36
CA THR A 124 10.31 39.53 -11.00
C THR A 124 9.32 38.42 -10.64
N ASN A 125 8.04 38.56 -11.01
CA ASN A 125 7.01 37.54 -10.77
C ASN A 125 7.30 36.22 -11.49
N LYS A 126 7.77 36.31 -12.75
CA LYS A 126 8.11 35.12 -13.55
C LYS A 126 9.32 34.38 -12.98
N ILE A 127 10.30 35.13 -12.47
CA ILE A 127 11.49 34.56 -11.83
C ILE A 127 11.09 33.81 -10.55
N ILE A 128 10.23 34.40 -9.72
CA ILE A 128 9.72 33.75 -8.49
C ILE A 128 9.04 32.42 -8.84
N ASN A 129 8.15 32.42 -9.85
CA ASN A 129 7.44 31.22 -10.27
C ASN A 129 8.38 30.15 -10.84
N LEU A 130 9.40 30.54 -11.61
CA LEU A 130 10.43 29.60 -12.10
C LEU A 130 11.26 28.98 -10.97
N VAL A 131 11.69 29.79 -10.00
CA VAL A 131 12.41 29.30 -8.82
C VAL A 131 11.53 28.34 -8.01
N SER A 132 10.25 28.67 -7.82
CA SER A 132 9.29 27.79 -7.16
C SER A 132 9.19 26.45 -7.89
N LEU A 133 9.12 26.47 -9.22
CA LEU A 133 8.98 25.27 -10.03
C LEU A 133 10.21 24.35 -9.93
N ILE A 134 11.40 24.94 -9.97
CA ILE A 134 12.67 24.21 -9.77
C ILE A 134 12.71 23.58 -8.39
N LEU A 135 12.32 24.32 -7.35
CA LEU A 135 12.33 23.83 -5.98
C LEU A 135 11.24 22.79 -5.71
N MET A 136 10.11 22.86 -6.41
CA MET A 136 9.00 21.93 -6.22
C MET A 136 9.34 20.51 -6.68
N THR A 137 10.18 20.37 -7.71
CA THR A 137 10.61 19.05 -8.23
C THR A 137 11.24 18.14 -7.14
N PRO A 138 12.32 18.55 -6.45
CA PRO A 138 12.94 17.71 -5.43
C PRO A 138 12.00 17.46 -4.24
N ILE A 139 11.18 18.45 -3.86
CA ILE A 139 10.19 18.31 -2.79
C ILE A 139 9.18 17.21 -3.15
N ALA A 140 8.62 17.27 -4.36
CA ALA A 140 7.66 16.27 -4.85
C ALA A 140 8.26 14.86 -4.88
N VAL A 141 9.52 14.72 -5.29
CA VAL A 141 10.22 13.43 -5.33
C VAL A 141 10.45 12.86 -3.93
N ILE A 142 10.92 13.67 -2.98
CA ILE A 142 11.13 13.24 -1.58
C ILE A 142 9.79 12.83 -0.96
N PHE A 143 8.76 13.65 -1.16
CA PHE A 143 7.41 13.35 -0.67
C PHE A 143 6.88 12.04 -1.22
N SER A 144 7.02 11.80 -2.53
CA SER A 144 6.57 10.56 -3.17
C SER A 144 7.23 9.33 -2.55
N ARG A 145 8.56 9.37 -2.34
CA ARG A 145 9.29 8.25 -1.71
C ARG A 145 8.75 7.93 -0.33
N ASN A 146 8.62 8.95 0.52
CA ASN A 146 8.10 8.78 1.88
C ASN A 146 6.66 8.26 1.85
N PHE A 147 5.83 8.74 0.92
CA PHE A 147 4.46 8.29 0.79
C PHE A 147 4.35 6.82 0.37
N ILE A 148 5.16 6.38 -0.60
CA ILE A 148 5.20 4.99 -1.06
C ILE A 148 5.68 4.07 0.06
N GLU A 149 6.69 4.46 0.83
CA GLU A 149 7.20 3.69 1.97
C GLU A 149 6.14 3.52 3.06
N VAL A 150 5.37 4.57 3.35
CA VAL A 150 4.24 4.51 4.29
C VAL A 150 3.14 3.59 3.76
N LEU A 151 2.84 3.61 2.46
CA LEU A 151 1.85 2.70 1.86
C LEU A 151 2.30 1.24 1.94
N GLU A 152 3.56 0.95 1.66
CA GLU A 152 4.11 -0.40 1.75
C GLU A 152 4.06 -0.90 3.20
N SER A 153 4.44 -0.05 4.15
CA SER A 153 4.39 -0.35 5.58
C SER A 153 2.96 -0.65 6.05
N LYS A 154 1.98 0.16 5.63
CA LYS A 154 0.55 -0.11 5.90
C LYS A 154 0.07 -1.42 5.28
N GLY A 155 0.54 -1.73 4.07
CA GLY A 155 0.26 -3.00 3.40
C GLY A 155 0.80 -4.20 4.19
N LYS A 156 2.08 -4.13 4.61
CA LYS A 156 2.72 -5.16 5.44
C LYS A 156 2.00 -5.35 6.77
N ILE A 157 1.62 -4.26 7.45
CA ILE A 157 0.86 -4.30 8.71
C ILE A 157 -0.48 -5.01 8.49
N LYS A 158 -1.20 -4.71 7.42
CA LYS A 158 -2.50 -5.35 7.12
C LYS A 158 -2.36 -6.86 6.85
N VAL A 159 -1.34 -7.26 6.10
CA VAL A 159 -1.04 -8.69 5.84
C VAL A 159 -0.68 -9.40 7.15
N LEU A 160 0.18 -8.79 7.96
CA LEU A 160 0.61 -9.37 9.24
C LEU A 160 -0.56 -9.49 10.22
N GLN A 161 -1.46 -8.50 10.27
CA GLN A 161 -2.68 -8.55 11.07
C GLN A 161 -3.62 -9.67 10.61
N THR A 162 -3.73 -9.89 9.30
CA THR A 162 -4.55 -10.98 8.74
C THR A 162 -3.97 -12.35 9.12
N ALA A 163 -2.66 -12.53 8.98
CA ALA A 163 -1.98 -13.78 9.36
C ALA A 163 -2.04 -14.05 10.87
N LEU A 164 -1.96 -13.00 11.69
CA LEU A 164 -2.11 -13.09 13.14
C LEU A 164 -3.51 -13.58 13.51
N LEU A 165 -4.57 -13.00 12.93
CA LEU A 165 -5.96 -13.41 13.17
C LEU A 165 -6.23 -14.86 12.73
N GLU A 166 -5.63 -15.30 11.62
CA GLU A 166 -5.71 -16.69 11.15
C GLU A 166 -5.05 -17.66 12.15
N THR A 167 -3.83 -17.33 12.60
CA THR A 167 -3.07 -18.11 13.59
C THR A 167 -3.80 -18.18 14.94
N GLU A 168 -4.38 -17.06 15.39
CA GLU A 168 -5.21 -17.00 16.60
C GLU A 168 -6.43 -17.94 16.48
N THR A 169 -7.14 -17.87 15.36
CA THR A 169 -8.32 -18.69 15.10
C THR A 169 -7.97 -20.18 15.07
N GLU A 170 -6.90 -20.56 14.37
CA GLU A 170 -6.42 -21.94 14.32
C GLU A 170 -6.01 -22.45 15.71
N SER A 171 -5.28 -21.64 16.47
CA SER A 171 -4.84 -21.98 17.84
C SER A 171 -6.04 -22.22 18.77
N LEU A 172 -7.04 -21.34 18.75
CA LEU A 172 -8.26 -21.50 19.56
C LEU A 172 -9.08 -22.72 19.14
N LEU A 173 -9.20 -22.97 17.82
CA LEU A 173 -9.87 -24.16 17.31
C LEU A 173 -9.13 -25.44 17.72
N TRP A 174 -7.80 -25.46 17.67
CA TRP A 174 -6.99 -26.60 18.10
C TRP A 174 -7.09 -26.85 19.61
N ILE A 175 -7.02 -25.81 20.45
CA ILE A 175 -7.16 -25.96 21.90
C ILE A 175 -8.54 -26.53 22.25
N SER A 176 -9.60 -25.98 21.66
CA SER A 176 -10.99 -26.34 21.97
C SER A 176 -11.40 -27.70 21.42
N ARG A 177 -11.00 -28.05 20.18
CA ARG A 177 -11.42 -29.30 19.53
C ARG A 177 -10.49 -30.48 19.75
N GLN A 178 -9.20 -30.24 19.98
CA GLN A 178 -8.20 -31.31 20.06
C GLN A 178 -7.54 -31.38 21.44
N ALA A 179 -6.90 -30.30 21.90
CA ALA A 179 -6.03 -30.35 23.08
C ALA A 179 -6.81 -30.60 24.38
N LYS A 180 -7.82 -29.79 24.70
CA LYS A 180 -8.62 -29.96 25.92
C LYS A 180 -9.33 -31.33 25.97
N PRO A 181 -10.04 -31.78 24.90
CA PRO A 181 -10.69 -33.09 24.90
C PRO A 181 -9.70 -34.25 25.04
N SER A 182 -8.54 -34.22 24.38
CA SER A 182 -7.56 -35.31 24.49
C SER A 182 -6.93 -35.37 25.88
N LEU A 183 -6.61 -34.22 26.47
CA LEU A 183 -6.08 -34.14 27.83
C LEU A 183 -7.09 -34.68 28.86
N ALA A 184 -8.36 -34.30 28.71
CA ALA A 184 -9.43 -34.83 29.56
C ALA A 184 -9.60 -36.35 29.41
N SER A 185 -9.53 -36.86 28.18
CA SER A 185 -9.63 -38.32 27.93
C SER A 185 -8.48 -39.08 28.56
N VAL A 186 -7.23 -38.64 28.39
CA VAL A 186 -6.05 -39.30 28.97
C VAL A 186 -6.07 -39.19 30.51
N LEU A 187 -6.52 -38.07 31.06
CA LEU A 187 -6.68 -37.88 32.50
C LEU A 187 -7.71 -38.85 33.08
N ASN A 188 -8.85 -39.03 32.42
CA ASN A 188 -9.88 -40.00 32.82
C ASN A 188 -9.34 -41.42 32.76
N SER A 189 -8.72 -41.83 31.65
CA SER A 189 -8.10 -43.17 31.53
C SER A 189 -7.01 -43.41 32.58
N THR A 190 -6.20 -42.40 32.90
CA THR A 190 -5.17 -42.50 33.95
C THR A 190 -5.81 -42.63 35.33
N THR A 191 -6.88 -41.90 35.58
CA THR A 191 -7.65 -41.97 36.83
C THR A 191 -8.31 -43.34 36.99
N ASP A 192 -8.88 -43.88 35.92
CA ASP A 192 -9.47 -45.23 35.90
C ASP A 192 -8.41 -46.30 36.16
N LEU A 193 -7.21 -46.18 35.57
CA LEU A 193 -6.09 -47.09 35.86
C LEU A 193 -5.68 -46.99 37.34
N VAL A 194 -5.53 -45.79 37.88
CA VAL A 194 -5.21 -45.58 39.30
C VAL A 194 -6.30 -46.20 40.20
N MET A 195 -7.58 -46.00 39.91
CA MET A 195 -8.69 -46.60 40.66
C MET A 195 -8.75 -48.13 40.52
N TYR A 196 -8.54 -48.66 39.33
CA TYR A 196 -8.49 -50.09 39.06
C TYR A 196 -7.36 -50.76 39.85
N PHE A 197 -6.15 -50.20 39.83
CA PHE A 197 -5.03 -50.74 40.59
C PHE A 197 -5.23 -50.61 42.10
N ASN A 198 -5.85 -49.53 42.56
CA ASN A 198 -6.12 -49.33 43.99
C ASN A 198 -7.26 -50.24 44.51
N SER A 199 -8.25 -50.57 43.67
CA SER A 199 -9.37 -51.46 44.02
C SER A 199 -9.01 -52.95 43.97
N LYS A 200 -8.13 -53.38 43.06
CA LYS A 200 -7.62 -54.77 42.98
C LYS A 200 -6.43 -55.06 43.91
N GLY A 201 -5.98 -54.09 44.70
CA GLY A 201 -4.81 -54.12 45.58
C GLY A 201 -4.85 -55.10 46.76
N ARG A 202 -5.71 -56.13 46.74
CA ARG A 202 -5.63 -57.26 47.68
C ARG A 202 -5.08 -58.55 47.07
N ASP A 203 -5.12 -58.71 45.73
CA ASP A 203 -4.72 -59.96 45.06
C ASP A 203 -3.54 -59.83 44.07
N LEU A 204 -3.07 -58.61 43.75
CA LEU A 204 -1.89 -58.40 42.89
C LEU A 204 -0.76 -57.67 43.64
N LEU A 205 0.38 -58.35 43.80
CA LEU A 205 1.65 -57.79 44.27
C LEU A 205 2.24 -56.83 43.22
N LEU A 206 1.73 -55.62 43.12
CA LEU A 206 2.30 -54.59 42.24
C LEU A 206 3.39 -53.79 42.97
N PRO A 207 4.51 -53.46 42.29
CA PRO A 207 5.55 -52.59 42.85
C PRO A 207 4.97 -51.18 43.13
N PRO A 208 5.18 -50.60 44.33
CA PRO A 208 4.68 -49.27 44.69
C PRO A 208 5.16 -48.16 43.73
N ALA A 209 6.32 -48.36 43.09
CA ALA A 209 6.89 -47.45 42.10
C ALA A 209 5.98 -47.19 40.86
N ILE A 210 5.13 -48.14 40.47
CA ILE A 210 4.22 -47.98 39.31
C ILE A 210 3.04 -47.07 39.68
N VAL A 211 2.51 -47.23 40.89
CA VAL A 211 1.41 -46.39 41.40
C VAL A 211 1.87 -44.95 41.59
N GLU A 212 3.08 -44.73 42.09
CA GLU A 212 3.68 -43.39 42.17
C GLU A 212 3.87 -42.75 40.79
N LYS A 213 4.36 -43.49 39.79
CA LYS A 213 4.48 -42.99 38.40
C LYS A 213 3.11 -42.64 37.79
N LEU A 214 2.07 -43.42 38.05
CA LEU A 214 0.72 -43.10 37.55
C LEU A 214 0.14 -41.84 38.22
N LYS A 215 0.38 -41.66 39.52
CA LYS A 215 0.01 -40.42 40.24
C LYS A 215 0.78 -39.20 39.72
N SER A 216 2.06 -39.36 39.37
CA SER A 216 2.85 -38.27 38.77
C SER A 216 2.27 -37.89 37.40
N ILE A 217 1.99 -38.88 36.54
CA ILE A 217 1.37 -38.65 35.22
C ILE A 217 0.01 -37.96 35.36
N GLN A 218 -0.82 -38.38 36.33
CA GLN A 218 -2.10 -37.72 36.60
C GLN A 218 -1.90 -36.25 36.97
N THR A 219 -0.93 -35.95 37.82
CA THR A 219 -0.60 -34.57 38.24
C THR A 219 -0.11 -33.74 37.04
N ASP A 220 0.78 -34.29 36.22
CA ASP A 220 1.30 -33.66 35.00
C ASP A 220 0.19 -33.38 33.97
N MET A 221 -0.80 -34.27 33.88
CA MET A 221 -1.96 -34.08 33.00
C MET A 221 -2.89 -32.96 33.50
N ILE A 222 -3.08 -32.83 34.82
CA ILE A 222 -3.85 -31.73 35.41
C ILE A 222 -3.15 -30.39 35.16
N THR A 223 -1.81 -30.33 35.30
CA THR A 223 -1.05 -29.11 35.02
C THR A 223 -1.05 -28.75 33.54
N LEU A 224 -0.97 -29.72 32.64
CA LEU A 224 -1.10 -29.49 31.19
C LEU A 224 -2.50 -29.00 30.81
N TYR A 225 -3.56 -29.58 31.39
CA TYR A 225 -4.94 -29.15 31.12
C TYR A 225 -5.19 -27.72 31.60
N SER A 226 -4.72 -27.36 32.80
CA SER A 226 -4.83 -25.99 33.31
C SER A 226 -4.00 -25.01 32.49
N SER A 227 -2.81 -25.42 32.02
CA SER A 227 -1.96 -24.63 31.12
C SER A 227 -2.63 -24.36 29.78
N ALA A 228 -3.26 -25.37 29.17
CA ALA A 228 -4.04 -25.21 27.93
C ALA A 228 -5.22 -24.24 28.13
N SER A 229 -5.92 -24.32 29.26
CA SER A 229 -7.00 -23.37 29.59
C SER A 229 -6.49 -21.95 29.86
N SER A 230 -5.30 -21.80 30.42
CA SER A 230 -4.66 -20.49 30.65
C SER A 230 -4.23 -19.86 29.32
N LEU A 231 -3.67 -20.66 28.42
CA LEU A 231 -3.26 -20.23 27.09
C LEU A 231 -4.47 -19.76 26.26
N GLU A 232 -5.58 -20.49 26.27
CA GLU A 232 -6.84 -20.09 25.62
C GLU A 232 -7.29 -18.68 26.07
N LYS A 233 -7.38 -18.46 27.39
CA LYS A 233 -7.76 -17.16 27.96
C LYS A 233 -6.77 -16.04 27.62
N THR A 234 -5.49 -16.38 27.50
CA THR A 234 -4.45 -15.41 27.14
C THR A 234 -4.58 -14.98 25.69
N ILE A 235 -4.83 -15.93 24.78
CA ILE A 235 -5.07 -15.66 23.35
C ILE A 235 -6.35 -14.83 23.17
N GLU A 236 -7.45 -15.18 23.86
CA GLU A 236 -8.70 -14.40 23.81
C GLU A 236 -8.49 -12.95 24.30
N LYS A 237 -7.79 -12.77 25.42
CA LYS A 237 -7.53 -11.45 26.00
C LYS A 237 -6.65 -10.56 25.11
N GLU A 238 -5.62 -11.12 24.48
CA GLU A 238 -4.77 -10.37 23.55
C GLU A 238 -5.53 -10.09 22.23
N SER A 239 -6.39 -11.00 21.77
CA SER A 239 -7.26 -10.76 20.60
C SER A 239 -8.23 -9.60 20.84
N ASP A 240 -8.83 -9.51 22.02
CA ASP A 240 -9.74 -8.41 22.38
C ASP A 240 -9.03 -7.06 22.49
N LYS A 241 -7.75 -7.04 22.90
CA LYS A 241 -6.94 -5.81 22.89
C LYS A 241 -6.62 -5.33 21.47
N ASN A 242 -6.37 -6.24 20.53
CA ASN A 242 -5.97 -5.92 19.15
C ASN A 242 -7.14 -5.51 18.22
N LYS A 243 -8.39 -5.56 18.71
CA LYS A 243 -9.59 -5.16 17.95
C LYS A 243 -10.00 -3.68 18.13
N LEU A 244 -9.30 -2.91 18.98
CA LEU A 244 -9.44 -1.45 19.15
C LEU A 244 -8.43 -0.69 18.29
#